data_AF-A0A962SH05-F1
#
_entry.id   AF-A0A962SH05-F1
#
_cell.length_a   1.000
_cell.length_b   1.000
_cell.length_c   1.000
_cell.angle_alpha   90.00
_cell.angle_beta   90.00
_cell.angle_gamma   90.00
#
_symmetry.space_group_name_H-M   'P 1'
#
loop_
_entity.id
_entity.type
_entity.pdbx_description
1 polymer ?
#
loop_
_entity_poly.entity_id
_entity_poly.type
_entity_poly.pdbx_seq_one_letter_code
_entity_poly.pdbx_strand_id
1 'polypeptide(L)' 'MPNVRVKDNEPFEIALRRFKRSCEKAGILADVRKREFYEKPTAERKRKAAAAVKRHMKKVSRENRRWERQY' A
#
# COMPACT_ATOMS: atom_id res chain seq x y z
N MET A 1 -16.51 1.60 -4.87
CA MET A 1 -15.90 2.94 -5.02
C MET A 1 -16.05 3.71 -3.72
N PRO A 2 -15.11 4.59 -3.38
CA PRO A 2 -15.10 5.32 -2.13
C PRO A 2 -16.14 6.45 -2.20
N ASN A 3 -16.99 6.54 -1.18
CA ASN A 3 -17.98 7.59 -1.04
C ASN A 3 -17.70 8.33 0.29
N VAL A 4 -17.50 9.64 0.22
CA VAL A 4 -17.27 10.49 1.40
C VAL A 4 -18.34 11.57 1.40
N ARG A 5 -19.23 11.53 2.40
CA ARG A 5 -20.21 12.59 2.65
C ARG A 5 -19.52 13.73 3.42
N VAL A 6 -19.69 14.95 2.91
CA VAL A 6 -19.25 16.18 3.56
C VAL A 6 -20.16 16.45 4.76
N LYS A 7 -19.60 16.84 5.90
CA LYS A 7 -20.36 17.24 7.10
C LYS A 7 -20.58 18.75 7.10
N ASP A 8 -21.66 19.20 7.72
CA ASP A 8 -22.14 20.59 7.63
C ASP A 8 -21.18 21.66 8.18
N ASN A 9 -20.20 21.29 9.01
CA ASN A 9 -19.19 22.20 9.58
C ASN A 9 -17.75 21.81 9.21
N GLU A 10 -17.55 21.07 8.12
CA GLU A 10 -16.22 20.62 7.72
C GLU A 10 -15.65 21.45 6.55
N PRO A 11 -14.45 22.04 6.70
CA PRO A 11 -13.77 22.68 5.59
C PRO A 11 -13.55 21.72 4.43
N PHE A 12 -13.76 22.20 3.20
CA PHE A 12 -13.66 21.41 1.96
C PHE A 12 -12.35 20.60 1.85
N GLU A 13 -11.22 21.21 2.24
CA GLU A 13 -9.91 20.56 2.17
C GLU A 13 -9.81 19.29 3.03
N ILE A 14 -10.50 19.26 4.18
CA ILE A 14 -10.49 18.11 5.08
C ILE A 14 -11.32 16.97 4.48
N ALA A 15 -12.48 17.29 3.90
CA ALA A 15 -13.29 16.32 3.17
C ALA A 15 -12.52 15.73 1.98
N LEU A 16 -11.83 16.56 1.20
CA LEU A 16 -10.99 16.12 0.08
C LEU A 16 -9.84 15.21 0.54
N ARG A 17 -9.17 15.54 1.64
CA ARG A 17 -8.10 14.71 2.20
C ARG A 17 -8.61 13.33 2.60
N ARG A 18 -9.80 13.26 3.20
CA ARG A 18 -10.44 11.98 3.57
C ARG A 18 -10.85 11.17 2.34
N PHE A 19 -11.36 11.84 1.30
CA PHE A 19 -11.65 11.19 0.02
C PHE A 19 -10.38 10.61 -0.62
N LYS A 20 -9.30 11.38 -0.73
CA LYS A 20 -8.00 10.91 -1.24
C LYS A 20 -7.49 9.68 -0.46
N ARG A 21 -7.51 9.75 0.88
CA ARG A 21 -7.13 8.60 1.73
C ARG A 21 -8.06 7.40 1.52
N SER A 22 -9.35 7.61 1.28
CA SER A 22 -10.30 6.54 0.99
C SER A 22 -10.03 5.88 -0.37
N CYS A 23 -9.66 6.66 -1.39
CA CYS A 23 -9.23 6.15 -2.70
C CYS A 23 -7.93 5.34 -2.61
N GLU A 24 -6.95 5.84 -1.86
CA GLU A 24 -5.68 5.17 -1.61
C GLU A 24 -5.88 3.86 -0.82
N LYS A 25 -6.69 3.89 0.24
CA LYS A 25 -7.03 2.72 1.04
C LYS A 25 -7.77 1.66 0.23
N ALA A 26 -8.67 2.08 -0.65
CA ALA A 26 -9.36 1.20 -1.58
C ALA A 26 -8.44 0.64 -2.68
N GLY A 27 -7.19 1.15 -2.81
CA GLY A 27 -6.20 0.62 -3.74
C GLY A 27 -6.53 0.85 -5.21
N ILE A 28 -7.48 1.72 -5.54
CA ILE A 28 -8.06 1.83 -6.90
C ILE A 28 -6.99 2.14 -7.95
N LEU A 29 -6.08 3.07 -7.64
CA LEU A 29 -4.97 3.41 -8.54
C LEU A 29 -3.97 2.27 -8.71
N ALA A 30 -3.77 1.43 -7.67
CA ALA A 30 -2.90 0.27 -7.77
C ALA A 30 -3.56 -0.84 -8.61
N ASP A 31 -4.88 -1.02 -8.47
CA ASP A 31 -5.64 -1.98 -9.25
C ASP A 31 -5.70 -1.61 -10.73
N VAL A 32 -5.90 -0.34 -11.06
CA VAL A 32 -5.84 0.16 -12.44
C VAL A 32 -4.48 -0.17 -13.05
N ARG A 33 -3.37 0.22 -12.39
CA ARG A 33 -2.02 -0.08 -12.87
C ARG A 33 -1.73 -1.57 -13.00
N LYS A 34 -2.26 -2.40 -12.11
CA LYS A 34 -2.10 -3.86 -12.20
C LYS A 34 -2.82 -4.44 -13.41
N ARG A 35 -3.93 -3.83 -13.84
CA ARG A 35 -4.79 -4.30 -14.94
C ARG A 35 -4.45 -3.66 -16.29
N GLU A 36 -3.60 -2.64 -16.34
CA GLU A 36 -3.17 -1.98 -17.58
C GLU A 36 -2.56 -2.93 -18.61
N PHE A 37 -1.92 -4.02 -18.17
CA PHE A 37 -1.33 -5.02 -19.04
C PHE A 37 -1.60 -6.43 -18.53
N TYR A 38 -1.67 -7.39 -19.46
CA TYR A 38 -1.74 -8.80 -19.08
C TYR A 38 -0.43 -9.25 -18.46
N GLU A 39 -0.53 -9.89 -17.30
CA GLU A 39 0.59 -10.51 -16.64
C GLU A 39 0.43 -12.02 -16.63
N LYS A 40 1.42 -12.73 -17.19
CA LYS A 40 1.43 -14.20 -17.18
C LYS A 40 1.36 -14.74 -15.74
N PRO A 41 0.62 -15.83 -15.47
CA PRO A 41 0.52 -16.41 -14.12
C PRO A 41 1.87 -16.78 -13.49
N THR A 42 2.88 -17.10 -14.31
CA THR A 42 4.24 -17.39 -13.85
C THR A 42 4.98 -16.13 -13.42
N ALA A 43 4.82 -15.02 -14.14
CA ALA A 43 5.39 -13.73 -13.77
C ALA A 43 4.77 -13.21 -12.46
N GLU A 44 3.45 -13.36 -12.29
CA GLU A 44 2.79 -13.00 -11.03
C GLU A 44 3.32 -13.80 -9.84
N ARG A 45 3.48 -15.12 -9.99
CA ARG A 45 4.05 -15.99 -8.94
C ARG A 45 5.48 -15.59 -8.58
N LYS A 46 6.35 -15.37 -9.58
CA LYS A 46 7.75 -14.95 -9.36
C LYS A 46 7.83 -13.61 -8.63
N ARG A 47 7.04 -12.62 -9.03
CA ARG A 47 7.01 -11.29 -8.41
C ARG A 47 6.52 -11.34 -6.95
N LYS A 48 5.47 -12.13 -6.67
CA LYS A 48 4.98 -12.34 -5.29
C LYS A 48 6.04 -13.01 -4.40
N ALA A 49 6.72 -14.05 -4.90
CA ALA A 49 7.78 -14.74 -4.17
C ALA A 49 8.96 -13.81 -3.84
N ALA A 50 9.46 -13.06 -4.83
CA ALA A 50 10.54 -12.10 -4.63
C ALA A 50 10.15 -11.01 -3.61
N ALA A 51 8.92 -10.50 -3.67
CA ALA A 51 8.42 -9.52 -2.69
C ALA A 51 8.35 -10.10 -1.27
N ALA A 52 7.96 -11.37 -1.12
CA ALA A 52 7.92 -12.05 0.18
C ALA A 52 9.32 -12.22 0.77
N VAL A 53 10.28 -12.70 -0.03
CA VAL A 53 11.70 -12.84 0.39
C VAL A 53 12.26 -11.49 0.83
N LYS A 54 12.06 -10.42 0.04
CA LYS A 54 12.54 -9.07 0.38
C LYS A 54 11.92 -8.54 1.67
N ARG A 55 10.63 -8.78 1.91
CA ARG A 55 9.95 -8.41 3.17
C ARG A 55 10.53 -9.14 4.36
N HIS A 56 10.80 -10.44 4.22
CA HIS A 56 11.40 -11.25 5.27
C HIS A 56 12.82 -10.77 5.60
N MET A 57 13.67 -10.59 4.59
CA MET A 57 15.03 -10.05 4.76
C MET A 57 15.02 -8.69 5.46
N LYS A 58 14.10 -7.79 5.09
CA LYS A 58 13.94 -6.49 5.74
C LYS A 58 13.50 -6.62 7.21
N LYS A 59 12.65 -7.61 7.54
CA LYS A 59 12.21 -7.86 8.92
C LYS A 59 13.40 -8.32 9.77
N VAL A 60 14.14 -9.33 9.30
CA VAL A 60 15.33 -9.87 10.01
C VAL A 60 16.38 -8.78 10.22
N SER A 61 16.69 -7.98 9.18
CA SER A 61 17.62 -6.85 9.31
C SER A 61 17.18 -5.83 10.36
N ARG A 62 15.88 -5.52 10.47
CA ARG A 62 15.35 -4.61 11.49
C ARG A 62 15.44 -5.20 12.89
N GLU A 63 15.22 -6.50 13.03
CA GLU A 63 15.36 -7.22 14.30
C GLU A 63 16.82 -7.19 14.75
N ASN A 64 17.77 -7.58 13.89
CA ASN A 64 19.20 -7.56 14.21
C ASN A 64 19.67 -6.15 14.62
N ARG A 65 19.26 -5.11 13.88
CA ARG A 65 19.60 -3.70 14.22
C ARG A 65 19.03 -3.24 15.55
N ARG A 66 17.90 -3.82 16.02
CA ARG A 66 17.33 -3.51 17.33
C ARG A 66 18.24 -4.00 18.46
N TRP A 67 18.85 -5.16 18.27
CA TRP A 67 19.76 -5.77 19.25
C TRP A 67 21.16 -5.13 19.22
N GLU A 68 21.66 -4.72 18.04
CA GLU A 68 22.96 -4.02 17.92
C GLU A 68 23.01 -2.63 18.57
N ARG A 69 21.87 -1.93 18.67
CA ARG A 69 21.80 -0.55 19.21
C ARG A 69 21.67 -0.46 20.73
N GLN A 70 21.73 -1.58 21.45
CA GLN A 70 21.60 -1.61 22.91
C GLN A 70 22.93 -1.51 23.67
N TYR A 71 24.04 -1.30 22.98
CA TYR A 71 25.33 -0.92 23.56
C TYR A 71 25.83 0.35 22.88
#